data_AF-A0A9N9GIJ2-F1
#
_entry.id   AF-A0A9N9GIJ2-F1
#
_cell.length_a   1.000
_cell.length_b   1.000
_cell.length_c   1.000
_cell.angle_alpha   90.00
_cell.angle_beta   90.00
_cell.angle_gamma   90.00
#
_symmetry.space_group_name_H-M   'P 1'
#
loop_
_entity.id
_entity.type
_entity.pdbx_description
1 polymer ?
#
loop_
_entity_poly.entity_id
_entity_poly.type
_entity_poly.pdbx_seq_one_letter_code
_entity_poly.pdbx_strand_id
1 'polypeptide(L)'
;MTGKYTSVLVNDPYTLENLAINTSVTFLTWFKKKYSTEIVESKWIVERFLSQEQFNSADTPDMYRERIRPYLTYISYADLLPYLYYHLFENIEVQMRMNSPADINAFFNSLTIICCELNQKQAFQIRQNKKVQKTSPLKPLKDIEEINTTALFKELYNLEYRDGPI
;
A
#
# COMPACT_ATOMS: atom_id res chain seq x y z
N MET A 1 -14.42 4.26 41.21
CA MET A 1 -13.30 3.30 41.24
C MET A 1 -13.33 2.48 39.96
N THR A 2 -12.72 2.98 38.88
CA THR A 2 -12.61 2.22 37.63
C THR A 2 -11.39 1.34 37.78
N GLY A 3 -11.62 0.08 38.15
CA GLY A 3 -10.55 -0.89 38.37
C GLY A 3 -9.77 -1.11 37.08
N LYS A 4 -8.44 -1.14 37.18
CA LYS A 4 -7.45 -1.51 36.16
C LYS A 4 -7.63 -2.93 35.56
N TYR A 5 -8.69 -3.64 35.93
CA TYR A 5 -8.97 -5.01 35.51
C TYR A 5 -10.44 -5.12 35.09
N THR A 6 -10.66 -5.79 33.97
CA THR A 6 -11.99 -6.19 33.51
C THR A 6 -12.55 -7.23 34.47
N SER A 7 -13.76 -7.00 35.00
CA SER A 7 -14.42 -7.97 35.88
C SER A 7 -14.67 -9.28 35.15
N VAL A 8 -14.37 -10.39 35.81
CA VAL A 8 -14.72 -11.72 35.32
C VAL A 8 -16.25 -11.86 35.33
N LEU A 9 -16.82 -12.36 34.24
CA LEU A 9 -18.25 -12.60 34.14
C LEU A 9 -18.67 -13.70 35.13
N VAL A 10 -19.92 -13.63 35.61
CA VAL A 10 -20.48 -14.66 36.49
C VAL A 10 -20.65 -15.99 35.75
N ASN A 11 -20.93 -15.95 34.45
CA ASN A 11 -21.17 -17.11 33.60
C ASN A 11 -20.24 -17.09 32.38
N ASP A 12 -19.86 -18.26 31.88
CA ASP A 12 -19.02 -18.44 30.69
C ASP A 12 -19.84 -18.27 29.40
N PRO A 13 -19.69 -17.14 28.66
CA PRO A 13 -20.44 -16.90 27.43
C PRO A 13 -19.99 -17.79 26.26
N TYR A 14 -18.88 -18.52 26.40
CA TYR A 14 -18.33 -19.41 25.38
C TYR A 14 -18.78 -20.87 25.56
N THR A 15 -19.74 -21.12 26.45
CA THR A 15 -20.38 -22.42 26.64
C THR A 15 -21.87 -22.31 26.32
N LEU A 16 -22.43 -23.30 25.63
CA LEU A 16 -23.84 -23.30 25.22
C LEU A 16 -24.80 -23.25 26.41
N GLU A 17 -24.34 -23.68 27.59
CA GLU A 17 -25.11 -23.76 28.83
C GLU A 17 -24.92 -22.55 29.77
N ASN A 18 -24.12 -21.53 29.38
CA ASN A 18 -23.78 -20.37 30.23
C ASN A 18 -23.36 -20.78 31.65
N LEU A 19 -22.43 -21.74 31.75
CA LEU A 19 -22.05 -22.33 33.03
C LEU A 19 -21.41 -21.27 33.95
N ALA A 20 -21.73 -21.31 35.25
CA ALA A 20 -21.17 -20.39 36.23
C ALA A 20 -19.63 -20.55 36.35
N ILE A 21 -18.91 -19.42 36.36
CA ILE A 21 -17.46 -19.39 36.56
C ILE A 21 -17.18 -19.32 38.07
N ASN A 22 -17.45 -20.41 38.79
CA ASN A 22 -17.32 -20.48 40.25
C ASN A 22 -16.29 -21.51 40.74
N THR A 23 -15.70 -22.30 39.83
CA THR A 23 -14.60 -23.23 40.14
C THR A 23 -13.32 -22.88 39.38
N SER A 24 -12.18 -23.36 39.88
CA SER A 24 -10.89 -23.20 39.20
C SER A 24 -10.90 -23.78 37.77
N VAL A 25 -11.57 -24.91 37.56
CA VAL A 25 -11.67 -25.58 36.25
C VAL A 25 -12.48 -24.76 35.26
N THR A 26 -13.63 -24.24 35.69
CA THR A 26 -14.49 -23.37 34.86
C THR A 26 -13.80 -22.06 34.53
N PHE A 27 -13.05 -21.49 35.48
CA PHE A 27 -12.26 -20.28 35.25
C PHE A 27 -11.14 -20.50 34.24
N LEU A 28 -10.36 -21.57 34.37
CA LEU A 28 -9.27 -21.86 33.43
C LEU A 28 -9.79 -22.11 32.00
N THR A 29 -10.95 -22.76 31.89
CA THR A 29 -11.61 -23.01 30.59
C THR A 29 -12.05 -21.70 29.95
N TRP A 30 -12.77 -20.86 30.69
CA TRP A 30 -13.15 -19.52 30.23
C TRP A 30 -11.94 -18.68 29.84
N PHE A 31 -10.91 -18.64 30.70
CA PHE A 31 -9.71 -17.83 30.49
C PHE A 31 -8.98 -18.24 29.21
N LYS A 32 -8.76 -19.55 28.99
CA LYS A 32 -8.14 -20.06 27.76
C LYS A 32 -8.92 -19.64 26.52
N LYS A 33 -10.25 -19.76 26.55
CA LYS A 33 -11.11 -19.36 25.42
C LYS A 33 -11.05 -17.86 25.19
N LYS A 34 -11.26 -17.05 26.24
CA LYS A 34 -11.22 -15.59 26.19
C LYS A 34 -9.88 -15.09 25.63
N TYR A 35 -8.77 -15.61 26.14
CA TYR A 35 -7.43 -15.28 25.67
C TYR A 35 -7.21 -15.68 24.21
N SER A 36 -7.66 -16.87 23.81
CA SER A 36 -7.55 -17.33 22.42
C SER A 36 -8.38 -16.46 21.48
N THR A 37 -9.60 -16.11 21.87
CA THR A 37 -10.49 -15.23 21.09
C THR A 37 -9.88 -13.85 20.90
N GLU A 38 -9.39 -13.22 21.96
CA GLU A 38 -8.78 -11.88 21.85
C GLU A 38 -7.52 -11.90 20.97
N ILE A 39 -6.71 -12.95 21.06
CA ILE A 39 -5.53 -13.12 20.19
C ILE A 39 -5.94 -13.32 18.74
N VAL A 40 -6.89 -14.19 18.46
CA VAL A 40 -7.36 -14.48 17.10
C VAL A 40 -7.99 -13.23 16.47
N GLU A 41 -8.82 -12.51 17.23
CA GLU A 41 -9.43 -11.25 16.78
C GLU A 41 -8.36 -10.18 16.52
N SER A 42 -7.41 -10.02 17.43
CA SER A 42 -6.30 -9.08 17.26
C SER A 42 -5.49 -9.42 16.01
N LYS A 43 -5.11 -10.70 15.83
CA LYS A 43 -4.36 -11.17 14.66
C LYS A 43 -5.15 -10.94 13.36
N TRP A 44 -6.43 -11.28 13.33
CA TRP A 44 -7.28 -11.07 12.15
C TRP A 44 -7.41 -9.59 11.79
N ILE A 45 -7.56 -8.70 12.78
CA ILE A 45 -7.58 -7.24 12.56
C ILE A 45 -6.26 -6.78 11.93
N VAL A 46 -5.12 -7.25 12.46
CA VAL A 46 -3.80 -6.91 11.92
C VAL A 46 -3.65 -7.42 10.48
N GLU A 47 -3.95 -8.69 10.21
CA GLU A 47 -3.86 -9.27 8.87
C GLU A 47 -4.74 -8.55 7.87
N ARG A 48 -5.98 -8.20 8.28
CA ARG A 48 -6.90 -7.43 7.45
C ARG A 48 -6.35 -6.05 7.13
N PHE A 49 -5.83 -5.33 8.11
CA PHE A 49 -5.25 -4.00 7.89
C PHE A 49 -4.05 -4.08 6.96
N LEU A 50 -3.10 -4.98 7.23
CA LEU A 50 -1.92 -5.17 6.39
C LEU A 50 -2.34 -5.53 4.95
N SER A 51 -3.29 -6.44 4.75
CA SER A 51 -3.73 -6.80 3.40
C SER A 51 -4.32 -5.64 2.57
N GLN A 52 -4.76 -4.56 3.23
CA GLN A 52 -5.36 -3.39 2.60
C GLN A 52 -4.39 -2.20 2.52
N GLU A 53 -3.28 -2.23 3.23
CA GLU A 53 -2.30 -1.15 3.25
C GLU A 53 -1.50 -1.11 1.94
N GLN A 54 -1.14 0.10 1.52
CA GLN A 54 -0.35 0.34 0.32
C GLN A 54 0.60 1.51 0.54
N PHE A 55 1.79 1.43 -0.04
CA PHE A 55 2.74 2.53 -0.12
C PHE A 55 2.37 3.40 -1.32
N ASN A 56 1.88 4.60 -1.08
CA ASN A 56 1.41 5.49 -2.15
C ASN A 56 2.56 6.32 -2.74
N SER A 57 2.36 6.84 -3.94
CA SER A 57 3.37 7.65 -4.64
C SER A 57 3.70 8.97 -3.93
N ALA A 58 2.77 9.48 -3.12
CA ALA A 58 2.94 10.67 -2.30
C ALA A 58 3.55 10.37 -0.92
N ASP A 59 3.68 9.11 -0.55
CA ASP A 59 4.17 8.74 0.77
C ASP A 59 5.67 8.88 0.89
N THR A 60 6.11 9.34 2.06
CA THR A 60 7.49 9.16 2.50
C THR A 60 7.62 7.83 3.25
N PRO A 61 8.81 7.21 3.26
CA PRO A 61 9.08 6.01 4.06
C PRO A 61 8.69 6.17 5.53
N ASP A 62 8.86 7.36 6.11
CA ASP A 62 8.49 7.64 7.50
C ASP A 62 6.97 7.71 7.70
N MET A 63 6.22 8.32 6.79
CA MET A 63 4.75 8.33 6.85
C MET A 63 4.21 6.90 6.82
N TYR A 64 4.74 6.07 5.92
CA TYR A 64 4.36 4.67 5.83
C TYR A 64 4.75 3.88 7.08
N ARG A 65 5.96 4.11 7.63
CA ARG A 65 6.39 3.51 8.90
C ARG A 65 5.40 3.80 10.02
N GLU A 66 4.97 5.05 10.16
CA GLU A 66 4.03 5.45 11.20
C GLU A 66 2.65 4.77 11.03
N ARG A 67 2.16 4.62 9.79
CA ARG A 67 0.89 3.92 9.54
C ARG A 67 0.92 2.45 9.95
N ILE A 68 2.02 1.75 9.67
CA ILE A 68 2.13 0.33 10.00
C ILE A 68 2.69 0.06 11.41
N ARG A 69 3.17 1.11 12.11
CA ARG A 69 3.80 1.03 13.43
C ARG A 69 3.03 0.18 14.46
N PRO A 70 1.69 0.30 14.59
CA PRO A 70 0.93 -0.45 15.58
C PRO A 70 1.08 -1.97 15.45
N TYR A 71 1.46 -2.47 14.27
CA TYR A 71 1.50 -3.89 13.94
C TYR A 71 2.90 -4.50 14.05
N LEU A 72 3.94 -3.66 14.02
CA LEU A 72 5.35 -4.10 14.07
C LEU A 72 5.70 -4.85 15.35
N THR A 73 4.93 -4.65 16.43
CA THR A 73 5.13 -5.34 17.72
C THR A 73 4.41 -6.68 17.83
N TYR A 74 3.41 -6.93 16.99
CA TYR A 74 2.56 -8.14 17.08
C TYR A 74 3.02 -9.26 16.14
N ILE A 75 3.75 -8.94 15.09
CA ILE A 75 4.13 -9.88 14.02
C ILE A 75 5.66 -9.88 13.89
N SER A 76 6.24 -11.07 13.76
CA SER A 76 7.68 -11.21 13.52
C SER A 76 8.05 -10.59 12.16
N TYR A 77 9.27 -10.10 12.01
CA TYR A 77 9.70 -9.52 10.74
C TYR A 77 9.56 -10.51 9.56
N ALA A 78 9.86 -11.80 9.79
CA ALA A 78 9.75 -12.84 8.78
C ALA A 78 8.31 -13.02 8.29
N ASP A 79 7.34 -12.98 9.19
CA ASP A 79 5.91 -13.11 8.85
C ASP A 79 5.34 -11.83 8.24
N LEU A 80 5.91 -10.66 8.58
CA LEU A 80 5.50 -9.36 8.06
C LEU A 80 6.03 -9.09 6.64
N LEU A 81 7.21 -9.62 6.32
CA LEU A 81 7.93 -9.33 5.08
C LEU A 81 7.11 -9.51 3.79
N PRO A 82 6.29 -10.57 3.62
CA PRO A 82 5.45 -10.72 2.43
C PRO A 82 4.46 -9.56 2.24
N TYR A 83 3.85 -9.09 3.33
CA TYR A 83 2.95 -7.93 3.29
C TYR A 83 3.72 -6.68 2.90
N LEU A 84 4.89 -6.44 3.51
CA LEU A 84 5.70 -5.27 3.19
C LEU A 84 6.08 -5.20 1.71
N TYR A 85 6.38 -6.33 1.08
CA TYR A 85 6.62 -6.35 -0.37
C TYR A 85 5.34 -6.07 -1.17
N TYR A 86 4.21 -6.66 -0.77
CA TYR A 86 2.93 -6.45 -1.44
C TYR A 86 2.41 -5.00 -1.37
N HIS A 87 2.83 -4.23 -0.36
CA HIS A 87 2.46 -2.81 -0.25
C HIS A 87 3.25 -1.92 -1.21
N LEU A 88 4.38 -2.38 -1.76
CA LEU A 88 5.28 -1.54 -2.56
C LEU A 88 4.90 -1.57 -4.05
N PHE A 89 5.21 -0.48 -4.75
CA PHE A 89 5.22 -0.49 -6.21
C PHE A 89 6.32 -1.41 -6.74
N GLU A 90 6.04 -2.07 -7.87
CA GLU A 90 6.89 -3.10 -8.49
C GLU A 90 8.38 -2.67 -8.60
N ASN A 91 8.64 -1.44 -9.06
CA ASN A 91 10.01 -0.94 -9.24
C ASN A 91 10.79 -0.76 -7.93
N ILE A 92 10.10 -0.51 -6.81
CA ILE A 92 10.70 -0.42 -5.47
C ILE A 92 10.82 -1.83 -4.88
N GLU A 93 9.79 -2.65 -5.01
CA GLU A 93 9.75 -4.03 -4.52
C GLU A 93 10.93 -4.85 -5.05
N VAL A 94 11.18 -4.82 -6.36
CA VAL A 94 12.28 -5.56 -6.99
C VAL A 94 13.63 -5.16 -6.39
N GLN A 95 13.87 -3.85 -6.21
CA GLN A 95 15.11 -3.36 -5.60
C GLN A 95 15.22 -3.76 -4.13
N MET A 96 14.11 -3.78 -3.40
CA MET A 96 14.09 -4.24 -2.01
C MET A 96 14.40 -5.73 -1.88
N ARG A 97 13.91 -6.56 -2.80
CA ARG A 97 14.27 -7.98 -2.84
C ARG A 97 15.74 -8.19 -3.15
N MET A 98 16.33 -7.39 -4.03
CA MET A 98 17.77 -7.42 -4.31
C MET A 98 18.61 -7.01 -3.09
N ASN A 99 18.16 -6.00 -2.35
CA ASN A 99 18.87 -5.53 -1.15
C ASN A 99 18.74 -6.49 0.04
N SER A 100 17.74 -7.37 0.05
CA SER A 100 17.49 -8.38 1.07
C SER A 100 17.64 -7.85 2.51
N PRO A 101 16.80 -6.89 2.93
CA PRO A 101 16.89 -6.30 4.26
C PRO A 101 16.75 -7.36 5.36
N ALA A 102 17.65 -7.33 6.34
CA ALA A 102 17.73 -8.35 7.39
C ALA A 102 16.69 -8.18 8.51
N ASP A 103 16.20 -6.96 8.73
CA ASP A 103 15.22 -6.62 9.75
C ASP A 103 14.38 -5.41 9.36
N ILE A 104 13.42 -5.04 10.21
CA ILE A 104 12.50 -3.93 9.95
C ILE A 104 13.20 -2.57 9.81
N ASN A 105 14.28 -2.34 10.56
CA ASN A 105 15.03 -1.09 10.49
C ASN A 105 15.83 -1.01 9.19
N ALA A 106 16.48 -2.12 8.81
CA ALA A 106 17.15 -2.27 7.53
C ALA A 106 16.18 -2.07 6.37
N PHE A 107 14.98 -2.64 6.45
CA PHE A 107 13.93 -2.47 5.43
C PHE A 107 13.63 -1.00 5.19
N PHE A 108 13.26 -0.25 6.24
CA PHE A 108 12.93 1.16 6.05
C PHE A 108 14.12 2.03 5.65
N ASN A 109 15.34 1.70 6.08
CA ASN A 109 16.53 2.39 5.61
C ASN A 109 16.75 2.18 4.09
N SER A 110 16.62 0.94 3.63
CA SER A 110 16.67 0.62 2.20
C SER A 110 15.55 1.32 1.42
N LEU A 111 14.33 1.42 1.99
CA LEU A 111 13.21 2.13 1.37
C LEU A 111 13.57 3.60 1.14
N THR A 112 14.11 4.25 2.17
CA THR A 112 14.55 5.64 2.09
C THR A 112 15.60 5.85 1.01
N ILE A 113 16.62 4.99 0.97
CA ILE A 113 17.68 5.07 -0.05
C ILE A 113 17.09 4.94 -1.45
N ILE A 114 16.27 3.91 -1.71
CA ILE A 114 15.66 3.66 -3.02
C ILE A 114 14.76 4.84 -3.45
N CYS A 115 13.90 5.33 -2.55
CA CYS A 115 13.03 6.47 -2.84
C CYS A 115 13.83 7.73 -3.18
N CYS A 116 14.90 8.01 -2.44
CA CYS A 116 15.80 9.13 -2.73
C CYS A 116 16.45 9.00 -4.12
N GLU A 117 16.96 7.82 -4.46
CA GLU A 117 17.59 7.57 -5.76
C GLU A 117 16.61 7.72 -6.94
N LEU A 118 15.39 7.22 -6.80
CA LEU A 118 14.35 7.36 -7.82
C LEU A 118 13.99 8.83 -8.06
N ASN A 119 13.82 9.60 -6.98
CA ASN A 119 13.55 11.04 -7.06
C ASN A 119 14.70 11.80 -7.75
N GLN A 120 15.96 11.44 -7.46
CA GLN A 120 17.13 12.03 -8.13
C GLN A 120 17.17 11.69 -9.62
N LYS A 121 16.94 10.43 -9.99
CA LYS A 121 16.87 9.98 -11.39
C LYS A 121 15.79 10.75 -12.15
N GLN A 122 14.60 10.89 -11.57
CA GLN A 122 13.50 11.64 -12.19
C GLN A 122 13.86 13.12 -12.38
N ALA A 123 14.44 13.77 -11.36
CA ALA A 123 14.88 15.16 -11.46
C ALA A 123 15.96 15.37 -12.53
N PHE A 124 16.89 14.42 -12.69
CA PHE A 124 17.90 14.46 -13.74
C PHE A 124 17.27 14.37 -15.13
N GLN A 125 16.34 13.43 -15.36
CA GLN A 125 15.66 13.28 -16.64
C GLN A 125 14.87 14.54 -17.03
N ILE A 126 14.15 15.15 -16.08
CA ILE A 126 13.43 16.43 -16.31
C ILE A 126 14.41 17.53 -16.74
N ARG A 127 15.59 17.62 -16.10
CA ARG A 127 16.62 18.60 -16.45
C ARG A 127 17.19 18.37 -17.86
N GLN A 128 17.42 17.12 -18.27
CA GLN A 128 17.90 16.81 -19.62
C GLN A 128 16.84 17.13 -20.67
N ASN A 129 15.59 16.74 -20.44
CA ASN A 129 14.49 17.02 -21.37
C ASN A 129 14.27 18.53 -21.58
N LYS A 130 14.41 19.34 -20.52
CA LYS A 130 14.34 20.81 -20.62
C LYS A 130 15.52 21.41 -21.41
N LYS A 131 16.70 20.80 -21.35
CA LYS A 131 17.85 21.22 -22.18
C LYS A 131 17.63 20.90 -23.65
N VAL A 132 17.12 19.70 -23.97
CA VAL A 132 16.83 19.27 -25.34
C VAL A 132 15.78 20.17 -26.01
N GLN A 133 14.72 20.57 -25.29
CA GLN A 133 13.73 21.53 -25.81
C GLN A 133 14.30 22.95 -26.02
N LYS A 134 15.37 23.32 -25.30
CA LYS A 134 16.03 24.64 -25.43
C LYS A 134 17.11 24.67 -26.52
N THR A 135 17.52 23.52 -27.06
CA THR A 135 18.53 23.39 -28.11
C THR A 135 17.99 22.99 -29.49
N SER A 136 16.67 23.01 -29.72
CA SER A 136 16.14 23.00 -31.08
C SER A 136 16.41 24.36 -31.74
N PRO A 137 17.15 24.45 -32.86
CA PRO A 137 17.30 25.70 -33.58
C PRO A 137 15.91 26.14 -34.05
N LEU A 138 15.52 27.37 -33.70
CA LEU A 138 14.41 28.07 -34.33
C LEU A 138 14.69 28.10 -35.84
N LYS A 139 14.03 27.25 -36.63
CA LYS A 139 13.84 27.57 -38.05
C LYS A 139 12.90 28.79 -38.09
N PRO A 140 13.22 29.87 -38.82
CA PRO A 140 12.28 30.96 -39.01
C PRO A 140 11.04 30.39 -39.70
N LEU A 141 9.89 30.57 -39.07
CA LEU A 141 8.59 30.31 -39.69
C LEU A 141 8.36 31.43 -40.72
N LYS A 142 8.83 31.18 -41.95
CA LYS A 142 8.27 31.81 -43.14
C LYS A 142 7.48 30.74 -43.88
N ASP A 143 6.22 31.07 -44.09
CA ASP A 143 5.27 30.46 -45.03
C ASP A 143 4.87 29.02 -44.71
N ILE A 144 3.87 28.87 -43.84
CA ILE A 144 2.90 27.77 -43.97
C ILE A 144 1.52 28.41 -43.98
N GLU A 145 0.95 28.43 -45.18
CA GLU A 145 -0.42 28.83 -45.47
C GLU A 145 -1.41 28.06 -44.59
N GLU A 146 -2.44 28.80 -44.21
CA GLU A 146 -3.64 28.45 -43.47
C GLU A 146 -4.25 27.12 -43.99
N ILE A 147 -3.96 26.00 -43.32
CA ILE A 147 -4.66 24.73 -43.58
C ILE A 147 -6.07 24.85 -42.98
N ASN A 148 -7.01 25.23 -43.83
CA ASN A 148 -8.45 25.31 -43.54
C ASN A 148 -8.97 24.00 -42.95
N THR A 149 -9.30 24.03 -41.67
CA THR A 149 -9.80 22.90 -40.85
C THR A 149 -11.20 22.42 -41.24
N THR A 150 -11.86 23.06 -42.21
CA THR A 150 -13.22 22.72 -42.65
C THR A 150 -13.26 21.60 -43.69
N ALA A 151 -12.14 21.28 -44.36
CA ALA A 151 -12.09 20.23 -45.39
C ALA A 151 -11.91 18.83 -44.77
N LEU A 152 -11.07 18.68 -43.75
CA LEU A 152 -10.78 17.39 -43.11
C LEU A 152 -11.96 16.82 -42.29
N PHE A 153 -12.84 17.67 -41.77
CA PHE A 153 -14.02 17.20 -41.01
C PHE A 153 -15.09 16.55 -41.89
N LYS A 154 -15.18 16.91 -43.18
CA LYS A 154 -16.12 16.27 -44.12
C LYS A 154 -15.63 14.92 -44.64
N GLU A 155 -14.31 14.70 -44.68
CA GLU A 155 -13.72 13.45 -45.16
C GLU A 155 -13.84 12.32 -44.13
N LEU A 156 -13.69 12.64 -42.84
CA LEU A 156 -13.84 11.64 -41.76
C LEU A 156 -15.30 11.21 -41.55
N TYR A 157 -16.27 12.12 -41.70
CA TYR A 157 -17.70 11.80 -41.48
C TYR A 157 -18.33 10.96 -42.61
N ASN A 158 -17.72 10.90 -43.79
CA ASN A 158 -18.21 10.11 -44.92
C ASN A 158 -17.60 8.69 -45.00
N LEU A 159 -16.61 8.37 -44.16
CA LEU A 159 -15.98 7.05 -44.08
C LEU A 159 -16.63 6.13 -43.03
N GLU A 160 -17.38 6.69 -42.07
CA GLU A 160 -17.94 5.93 -40.94
C GLU A 160 -19.35 5.36 -41.20
N TYR A 161 -19.89 5.50 -42.42
CA TYR A 161 -21.23 5.02 -42.81
C TYR A 161 -21.25 4.19 -44.10
N ARG A 162 -20.23 3.34 -44.32
CA ARG A 162 -20.26 2.38 -45.45
C ARG A 162 -20.05 0.91 -45.15
N ASP A 163 -20.02 0.51 -43.88
CA ASP A 163 -20.09 -0.90 -43.48
C ASP A 163 -21.19 -1.10 -42.42
N GLY A 164 -22.43 -1.24 -42.91
CA GLY A 164 -23.53 -1.83 -42.15
C GLY A 164 -23.47 -3.37 -42.21
N PRO A 165 -24.11 -4.08 -41.27
CA PRO A 165 -23.90 -5.51 -41.05
C PRO A 165 -24.58 -6.35 -42.14
N ILE A 166 -23.97 -7.50 -42.47
CA ILE A 166 -24.65 -8.68 -43.02
C ILE A 166 -24.83 -9.67 -41.87
#